data_AF-A0A926PD82-F1
#
_entry.id   AF-A0A926PD82-F1
#
_cell.length_a   1.000
_cell.length_b   1.000
_cell.length_c   1.000
_cell.angle_alpha   90.00
_cell.angle_beta   90.00
_cell.angle_gamma   90.00
#
_symmetry.space_group_name_H-M   'P 1'
#
loop_
_entity.id
_entity.type
_entity.pdbx_description
1 polymer ?
#
loop_
_entity_poly.entity_id
_entity_poly.type
_entity_poly.pdbx_seq_one_letter_code
_entity_poly.pdbx_strand_id
1 'polypeptide(L)' 'MKAKGLHIRISERRLNKLKVYAASKEKTMTQLVEDWIDRLPVPEGLEVSVPPAGSVTTPP' A
#
# COMPACT_ATOMS: atom_id res chain seq x y z
N MET A 1 3.91 13.17 -7.72
CA MET A 1 4.38 11.84 -7.26
C MET A 1 4.35 10.88 -8.44
N LYS A 2 5.44 10.13 -8.70
CA LYS A 2 5.43 9.11 -9.77
C LYS A 2 4.66 7.89 -9.26
N ALA A 3 3.40 7.74 -9.66
CA ALA A 3 2.62 6.56 -9.34
C ALA A 3 3.21 5.34 -10.09
N LYS A 4 3.62 4.31 -9.36
CA LYS A 4 3.97 3.01 -9.95
C LYS A 4 2.77 2.08 -9.78
N GLY A 5 2.29 1.50 -10.88
CA GLY A 5 1.20 0.53 -10.85
C GLY A 5 1.69 -0.84 -10.40
N LEU A 6 0.94 -1.51 -9.54
CA LEU A 6 1.19 -2.88 -9.13
C LEU A 6 0.32 -3.83 -9.97
N HIS A 7 0.94 -4.65 -10.82
CA HIS A 7 0.24 -5.67 -11.60
C HIS A 7 0.41 -7.04 -10.92
N ILE A 8 -0.68 -7.62 -10.42
CA ILE A 8 -0.67 -8.93 -9.73
C ILE A 8 -1.51 -9.93 -10.51
N ARG A 9 -0.93 -11.07 -10.88
CA ARG A 9 -1.68 -12.20 -11.44
C ARG A 9 -2.28 -13.03 -10.30
N ILE A 10 -3.60 -13.02 -10.17
CA ILE A 10 -4.34 -13.81 -9.19
C ILE A 10 -5.52 -14.51 -9.84
N SER A 11 -5.98 -15.62 -9.24
CA SER A 11 -7.19 -16.29 -9.69
C SER A 11 -8.44 -15.46 -9.39
N GLU A 12 -9.48 -15.65 -10.20
CA GLU A 12 -10.75 -14.94 -10.07
C GLU A 12 -11.37 -15.12 -8.67
N ARG A 13 -11.26 -16.32 -8.09
CA ARG A 13 -11.71 -16.60 -6.72
C ARG A 13 -11.04 -15.69 -5.68
N ARG A 14 -9.73 -15.46 -5.81
CA ARG A 14 -8.98 -14.57 -4.90
C ARG A 14 -9.35 -13.10 -5.14
N LEU A 15 -9.51 -12.71 -6.40
CA LEU A 15 -9.97 -11.36 -6.76
C LEU A 15 -11.34 -11.06 -6.18
N ASN A 16 -12.29 -12.00 -6.29
CA ASN A 16 -13.63 -11.83 -5.76
C ASN A 16 -13.63 -11.75 -4.23
N LYS A 17 -12.83 -12.59 -3.57
CA LYS A 17 -12.66 -12.51 -2.11
C LYS A 17 -12.12 -11.15 -1.68
N LEU A 18 -11.14 -10.59 -2.42
CA LEU A 18 -10.59 -9.27 -2.14
C LEU A 18 -11.64 -8.16 -2.34
N LYS A 19 -12.42 -8.22 -3.43
CA LYS A 19 -13.53 -7.28 -3.68
C LYS A 19 -14.57 -7.28 -2.56
N VAL A 20 -15.05 -8.47 -2.18
CA VAL A 20 -16.05 -8.61 -1.11
C VAL A 20 -15.49 -8.10 0.22
N TYR A 21 -14.25 -8.45 0.55
CA TYR A 21 -13.62 -7.98 1.78
C TYR A 21 -13.43 -6.45 1.82
N ALA A 22 -13.09 -5.86 0.68
CA ALA A 22 -12.99 -4.41 0.52
C ALA A 22 -14.34 -3.72 0.75
N ALA A 23 -15.41 -4.24 0.15
CA ALA A 23 -16.76 -3.75 0.34
C ALA A 23 -17.20 -3.85 1.82
N SER A 24 -16.92 -4.97 2.49
CA SER A 24 -17.24 -5.16 3.90
C SER A 24 -16.48 -4.23 4.85
N LYS A 25 -15.34 -3.68 4.42
CA LYS A 25 -14.51 -2.74 5.21
C LYS A 25 -14.69 -1.28 4.79
N GLU A 26 -15.58 -1.00 3.84
CA GLU A 26 -15.77 0.35 3.26
C GLU A 26 -14.44 0.94 2.73
N LYS A 27 -13.54 0.08 2.24
CA LYS A 27 -12.22 0.46 1.71
C LYS A 27 -12.12 0.05 0.25
N THR A 28 -11.28 0.75 -0.51
CA THR A 28 -10.92 0.28 -1.85
C THR A 28 -9.95 -0.90 -1.79
N MET A 29 -9.92 -1.73 -2.84
CA MET A 29 -8.94 -2.81 -2.94
C MET A 29 -7.51 -2.30 -2.88
N THR A 30 -7.25 -1.12 -3.46
CA THR A 30 -5.95 -0.43 -3.41
C THR A 30 -5.57 -0.09 -1.98
N GLN A 31 -6.46 0.57 -1.23
CA GLN A 31 -6.19 0.92 0.17
C GLN A 31 -5.95 -0.30 1.05
N LEU A 32 -6.62 -1.43 0.76
CA LEU A 32 -6.35 -2.68 1.46
C LEU A 32 -4.95 -3.22 1.18
N VAL A 33 -4.51 -3.15 -0.08
CA VAL A 33 -3.16 -3.57 -0.46
C VAL A 33 -2.12 -2.64 0.14
N GLU A 34 -2.35 -1.32 0.15
CA GLU A 34 -1.49 -0.34 0.83
C GLU A 34 -1.39 -0.63 2.32
N ASP A 35 -2.53 -0.78 3.01
CA ASP A 35 -2.60 -1.11 4.45
C ASP A 35 -1.88 -2.44 4.77
N TRP A 36 -1.92 -3.42 3.86
CA TRP A 36 -1.16 -4.66 4.00
C TRP A 36 0.34 -4.48 3.76
N ILE A 37 0.74 -3.64 2.81
CA ILE A 37 2.15 -3.32 2.53
C ILE A 37 2.76 -2.56 3.70
N ASP A 38 2.06 -1.57 4.27
CA ASP A 38 2.49 -0.80 5.44
C ASP A 38 2.71 -1.66 6.70
N ARG A 39 2.02 -2.81 6.79
CA ARG A 39 2.19 -3.77 7.89
C ARG A 39 3.35 -4.74 7.68
N LEU A 40 3.95 -4.80 6.49
CA LEU A 40 5.06 -5.71 6.24
C LEU A 40 6.28 -5.25 7.06
N PRO A 41 6.96 -6.16 7.78
CA PRO A 41 8.20 -5.81 8.45
C PRO A 41 9.22 -5.37 7.39
N VAL A 42 9.89 -4.24 7.64
CA VAL A 42 11.02 -3.84 6.81
C VAL A 42 12.14 -4.85 7.07
N PRO A 43 12.61 -5.59 6.04
CA PRO A 43 13.72 -6.51 6.24
C PRO A 43 14.96 -5.74 6.69
N GLU A 44 15.62 -6.21 7.74
CA GLU A 44 16.86 -5.61 8.25
C GLU A 44 17.89 -5.49 7.11
N GLY A 45 18.32 -4.26 6.82
CA GLY A 45 19.27 -3.95 5.75
C GLY A 45 18.67 -3.38 4.46
N LEU A 46 17.35 -3.26 4.34
CA LEU A 46 16.72 -2.51 3.25
C LEU A 46 16.43 -1.07 3.72
N GLU A 47 17.30 -0.11 3.38
CA GLU A 47 16.96 1.31 3.49
C GLU A 47 15.86 1.65 2.47
N VAL A 48 14.62 1.34 2.83
CA VAL A 48 13.48 1.95 2.17
C VAL A 48 13.54 3.43 2.53
N SER A 49 13.98 4.24 1.56
CA SER A 49 13.89 5.69 1.62
C SER A 49 12.40 6.07 1.63
N VAL A 50 11.76 5.87 2.78
CA VAL A 50 10.46 6.43 3.10
C VAL A 50 10.75 7.89 3.45
N PRO A 51 10.41 8.86 2.58
CA PRO A 51 10.58 10.25 2.96
C PRO A 51 9.72 10.47 4.21
N PRO A 52 10.28 10.96 5.33
CA PRO A 52 9.50 11.21 6.52
C PRO A 52 8.39 12.20 6.17
N ALA A 53 7.14 11.78 6.37
CA ALA A 53 5.98 12.65 6.28
C ALA A 53 6.03 13.63 7.46
N GLY A 54 6.81 14.71 7.32
CA GLY A 54 6.90 15.75 8.34
C GLY A 54 8.28 16.37 8.48
N SER A 55 8.74 17.08 7.46
CA SER A 55 9.73 18.16 7.64
C SER A 55 9.48 19.24 6.59
N VAL A 56 8.32 19.89 6.69
CA VAL A 56 8.19 21.27 6.21
C VAL A 56 9.02 22.14 7.16
N THR A 57 10.31 22.23 6.88
CA THR A 57 11.14 23.35 7.34
C THR A 57 11.06 24.39 6.24
N THR A 58 10.34 25.47 6.53
CA THR A 58 10.36 26.72 5.76
C THR A 58 11.79 27.29 5.79
N PRO A 59 12.45 27.54 4.65
CA PRO A 59 13.68 28.32 4.64
C PRO A 59 13.35 29.84 4.61
N PRO A 60 14.28 30.69 5.09
CA PRO A 60 14.10 32.13 5.32
C PRO A 60 13.92 32.96 4.05
#